data_AF-A0AAX3N8Y3-F1
#
_entry.id   AF-A0AAX3N8Y3-F1
#
_cell.length_a   1.000
_cell.length_b   1.000
_cell.length_c   1.000
_cell.angle_alpha   90.00
_cell.angle_beta   90.00
_cell.angle_gamma   90.00
#
_symmetry.space_group_name_H-M   'P 1'
#
loop_
_entity.id
_entity.type
_entity.pdbx_description
1 polymer ?
#
loop_
_entity_poly.entity_id
_entity_poly.type
_entity_poly.pdbx_seq_one_letter_code
_entity_poly.pdbx_strand_id
1 'polypeptide(L)' 'MNIEMLRNQIEKLRKELIDLAERMGFTAMEVVEKSQKLDKVLNEYDRAIQRQSKGPFV' A
#
# COMPACT_ATOMS: atom_id res chain seq x y z
N MET A 1 -5.35 -7.46 -10.24
CA MET A 1 -3.91 -7.32 -9.98
C MET A 1 -3.40 -8.59 -9.33
N ASN A 2 -2.21 -9.06 -9.73
CA ASN A 2 -1.55 -10.20 -9.08
C ASN A 2 -1.09 -9.76 -7.66
N ILE A 3 -1.26 -10.63 -6.67
CA ILE A 3 -0.87 -10.41 -5.27
C ILE A 3 0.61 -10.04 -5.16
N GLU A 4 1.46 -10.66 -5.97
CA GLU A 4 2.89 -10.36 -5.99
C GLU A 4 3.17 -8.94 -6.50
N MET A 5 2.41 -8.47 -7.49
CA MET A 5 2.53 -7.09 -7.98
C MET A 5 2.10 -6.08 -6.92
N LEU A 6 1.04 -6.40 -6.16
CA LEU A 6 0.60 -5.55 -5.04
C LEU A 6 1.66 -5.48 -3.94
N ARG A 7 2.30 -6.61 -3.58
CA ARG A 7 3.42 -6.62 -2.62
C ARG A 7 4.59 -5.76 -3.09
N ASN A 8 4.97 -5.88 -4.36
CA ASN A 8 6.06 -5.08 -4.92
C ASN A 8 5.73 -3.58 -4.91
N GLN A 9 4.47 -3.21 -5.20
CA GLN A 9 4.03 -1.82 -5.11
C GLN A 9 4.01 -1.29 -3.67
N ILE A 10 3.57 -2.10 -2.71
CA ILE A 10 3.58 -1.76 -1.28
C ILE A 10 5.00 -1.44 -0.84
N GLU A 11 5.97 -2.33 -1.11
CA GLU A 11 7.35 -2.12 -0.69
C GLU A 11 8.01 -0.92 -1.37
N LYS A 12 7.70 -0.68 -2.65
CA LYS A 12 8.17 0.51 -3.35
C LYS A 12 7.61 1.79 -2.69
N LEU A 13 6.30 1.86 -2.50
CA LEU A 13 5.65 3.04 -1.93
C LEU A 13 6.06 3.28 -0.47
N ARG A 14 6.29 2.22 0.29
CA ARG A 14 6.79 2.28 1.67
C ARG A 14 8.19 2.91 1.73
N LYS A 15 9.11 2.48 0.88
CA LYS A 15 10.45 3.09 0.80
C LYS A 15 10.37 4.56 0.42
N GLU A 16 9.63 4.87 -0.64
CA GLU A 16 9.47 6.26 -1.09
C GLU A 16 8.81 7.16 -0.03
N LEU A 17 7.88 6.63 0.77
CA LEU A 17 7.25 7.36 1.86
C LEU A 17 8.24 7.68 2.99
N ILE A 18 9.06 6.71 3.40
CA ILE A 18 10.08 6.89 4.43
C ILE A 18 11.11 7.91 3.96
N ASP A 19 11.65 7.74 2.75
CA ASP A 19 12.64 8.65 2.18
C ASP A 19 12.10 10.09 2.09
N LEU A 20 10.83 10.26 1.73
CA LEU A 20 10.19 11.57 1.64
C LEU A 20 9.92 12.17 3.03
N ALA A 21 9.49 11.35 3.99
CA ALA A 21 9.25 11.78 5.36
C ALA A 21 10.54 12.20 6.07
N GLU A 22 11.65 11.50 5.82
CA GLU A 22 12.97 11.88 6.35
C GLU A 22 13.44 13.23 5.79
N ARG A 23 13.10 13.55 4.54
CA ARG A 23 13.50 14.80 3.88
C ARG A 23 12.61 15.99 4.24
N MET A 24 11.30 15.78 4.37
CA MET A 24 10.31 16.86 4.43
C MET A 24 9.48 16.88 5.71
N GLY A 25 9.59 15.84 6.54
CA GLY A 25 8.77 15.65 7.74
C GLY A 25 7.42 14.96 7.43
N PHE A 26 6.91 14.22 8.41
CA PHE A 26 5.71 13.38 8.26
C PHE A 26 4.41 14.13 7.94
N THR A 27 4.36 15.42 8.24
CA THR A 27 3.17 16.27 8.02
C THR A 27 3.22 17.05 6.71
N ALA A 28 4.31 16.93 5.93
CA ALA A 28 4.37 17.53 4.60
C ALA A 28 3.26 16.94 3.72
N MET A 29 2.56 17.82 2.98
CA MET A 29 1.44 17.42 2.13
C MET A 29 1.80 16.29 1.17
N GLU A 30 3.01 16.33 0.60
CA GLU A 30 3.51 15.29 -0.31
C GLU A 30 3.67 13.92 0.38
N VAL A 31 4.08 13.91 1.65
CA VAL A 31 4.19 12.69 2.47
C VAL A 31 2.80 12.13 2.79
N VAL A 32 1.86 13.01 3.12
CA VAL A 32 0.45 12.62 3.37
C VAL A 32 -0.20 12.07 2.10
N GLU A 33 0.00 12.69 0.94
CA GLU A 33 -0.50 12.14 -0.33
C GLU A 33 0.12 10.78 -0.65
N LYS A 34 1.40 10.61 -0.35
CA LYS A 34 2.11 9.36 -0.56
C LYS A 34 1.60 8.25 0.38
N SER A 35 1.31 8.57 1.64
CA SER A 35 0.75 7.61 2.60
C SER A 35 -0.65 7.17 2.17
N GLN A 36 -1.50 8.11 1.70
CA GLN A 36 -2.82 7.77 1.16
C GLN A 36 -2.74 6.85 -0.07
N LYS A 37 -1.71 7.01 -0.92
CA LYS A 37 -1.48 6.10 -2.05
C LYS A 37 -1.06 4.71 -1.56
N LEU A 38 -0.18 4.62 -0.56
CA LEU A 38 0.21 3.36 0.05
C LEU A 38 -1.00 2.64 0.67
N ASP A 39 -1.84 3.36 1.40
CA ASP A 39 -3.06 2.81 2.01
C ASP A 39 -4.02 2.23 0.97
N LYS A 40 -4.18 2.87 -0.19
CA LYS A 40 -5.02 2.33 -1.28
C LYS A 40 -4.52 0.97 -1.75
N VAL A 41 -3.21 0.82 -1.95
CA VAL A 41 -2.60 -0.44 -2.40
C VAL A 41 -2.67 -1.52 -1.31
N LEU A 42 -2.47 -1.15 -0.04
CA LEU A 42 -2.66 -2.06 1.09
C LEU A 42 -4.09 -2.60 1.15
N ASN A 43 -5.09 -1.73 1.00
CA ASN A 43 -6.49 -2.14 0.96
C ASN A 43 -6.81 -3.05 -0.23
N GLU A 44 -6.19 -2.82 -1.39
CA GLU A 44 -6.34 -3.71 -2.55
C GLU A 44 -5.70 -5.08 -2.33
N TYR A 45 -4.54 -5.12 -1.70
CA TYR A 45 -3.88 -6.36 -1.28
C TYR A 45 -4.73 -7.13 -0.28
N ASP A 46 -5.25 -6.48 0.76
CA ASP A 46 -6.12 -7.11 1.75
C ASP A 46 -7.39 -7.67 1.11
N ARG A 47 -8.03 -6.91 0.21
CA ARG A 47 -9.18 -7.42 -0.57
C ARG A 47 -8.81 -8.62 -1.43
N ALA A 48 -7.63 -8.63 -2.05
CA ALA A 48 -7.17 -9.75 -2.88
C ALA A 48 -6.92 -11.01 -2.03
N ILE A 49 -6.31 -10.86 -0.86
CA ILE A 49 -6.08 -11.96 0.09
C ILE A 49 -7.41 -12.48 0.66
N GLN A 50 -8.34 -11.59 1.04
CA GLN A 50 -9.65 -11.99 1.53
C GLN A 50 -10.48 -12.74 0.48
N ARG A 51 -10.36 -12.38 -0.81
CA ARG A 51 -11.00 -13.13 -1.90
C ARG A 51 -10.40 -14.52 -2.09
N GLN A 52 -9.09 -14.68 -1.83
CA GLN A 52 -8.46 -16.00 -1.86
C GLN A 52 -8.89 -16.89 -0.69
N SER A 53 -9.11 -16.32 0.50
CA SER A 53 -9.52 -17.08 1.68
C SER A 53 -11.02 -17.41 1.71
N LYS A 54 -11.87 -16.68 0.96
CA LYS A 54 -13.32 -16.94 0.84
C LYS A 54 -13.71 -17.75 -0.42
N GLY A 55 -13.04 -18.88 -0.66
CA GLY A 55 -13.51 -19.93 -1.60
C GLY A 55 -14.79 -20.64 -1.10
N PRO A 56 -15.47 -21.49 -1.93
CA PRO A 56 -16.92 -21.50 -2.18
C PRO A 56 -17.78 -22.14 -1.08
N PHE A 57 -17.71 -21.64 0.15
CA PHE A 57 -18.59 -22.07 1.24
C PHE A 57 -19.16 -20.86 1.96
N VAL A 58 -20.01 -20.10 1.27
CA VAL A 58 -21.16 -19.39 1.87
C VAL A 58 -22.30 -19.40 0.87
#